data_AF-A0A953ANB2-F1
#
_entry.id   AF-A0A953ANB2-F1
#
_cell.length_a   1.000
_cell.length_b   1.000
_cell.length_c   1.000
_cell.angle_alpha   90.00
_cell.angle_beta   90.00
_cell.angle_gamma   90.00
#
_symmetry.space_group_name_H-M   'P 1'
#
loop_
_entity.id
_entity.type
_entity.pdbx_description
1 polymer ?
#
loop_
_entity_poly.entity_id
_entity_poly.type
_entity_poly.pdbx_seq_one_letter_code
_entity_poly.pdbx_strand_id
1 'polypeptide(L)'
;VLACADATVFSVGWNRVGGWRLWLVDRQGNEFYYAHLAGYSAFAVDGAVVHAGDVLGLVGASGDAEGTPSHLHFEVHPASLVALGYDGAVDPTGYLRSWRRLRSIPPRARGGWDPRPAAGEPPAVLLEAQDISTAAAPASGSARPLSRRSRSRPGT
;
A
#
# COMPACT_ATOMS: atom_id res chain seq x y z
N VAL A 1 -1.99 -3.41 -6.33
CA VAL A 1 -2.35 -2.13 -5.66
C VAL A 1 -2.52 -1.07 -6.72
N LEU A 2 -3.66 -0.37 -6.72
CA LEU A 2 -4.01 0.64 -7.71
C LEU A 2 -4.11 2.02 -7.06
N ALA A 3 -3.91 3.08 -7.83
CA ALA A 3 -4.20 4.45 -7.39
C ALA A 3 -5.71 4.63 -7.15
N CYS A 4 -6.08 5.14 -5.99
CA CYS A 4 -7.48 5.39 -5.63
C CYS A 4 -8.04 6.71 -6.20
N ALA A 5 -7.18 7.60 -6.71
CA ALA A 5 -7.54 8.92 -7.21
C ALA A 5 -6.56 9.36 -8.30
N ASP A 6 -7.00 10.30 -9.15
CA ASP A 6 -6.09 11.08 -9.97
C ASP A 6 -5.22 11.92 -9.04
N ALA A 7 -3.91 11.70 -9.06
CA ALA A 7 -3.03 12.17 -8.01
C ALA A 7 -1.57 12.32 -8.47
N THR A 8 -0.79 13.01 -7.66
CA THR A 8 0.67 13.02 -7.75
C THR A 8 1.25 12.07 -6.71
N VAL A 9 2.18 11.22 -7.12
CA VAL A 9 2.90 10.28 -6.25
C VAL A 9 3.99 11.03 -5.50
N PHE A 10 4.17 10.74 -4.21
CA PHE A 10 5.28 11.27 -3.41
C PHE A 10 5.70 10.34 -2.28
N SER A 11 6.86 10.61 -1.67
CA SER A 11 7.43 9.85 -0.55
C SER A 11 7.47 8.34 -0.85
N VAL A 12 7.91 7.97 -2.05
CA VAL A 12 8.16 6.58 -2.43
C VAL A 12 9.40 6.06 -1.73
N GLY A 13 9.41 4.79 -1.32
CA GLY A 13 10.61 4.14 -0.78
C GLY A 13 10.36 3.32 0.47
N TRP A 14 11.45 2.90 1.11
CA TRP A 14 11.40 1.98 2.24
C TRP A 14 11.48 2.71 3.58
N ASN A 15 10.72 2.25 4.57
CA ASN A 15 11.00 2.51 5.99
C ASN A 15 10.68 1.27 6.85
N ARG A 16 11.07 1.31 8.14
CA ARG A 16 10.93 0.18 9.07
C ARG A 16 9.48 -0.22 9.35
N VAL A 17 8.56 0.74 9.37
CA VAL A 17 7.14 0.52 9.74
C VAL A 17 6.36 0.11 8.50
N GLY A 18 6.20 1.02 7.54
CA GLY A 18 5.44 0.78 6.32
C GLY A 18 6.12 -0.12 5.28
N GLY A 19 7.38 -0.52 5.48
CA GLY A 19 8.12 -1.27 4.48
C GLY A 19 8.28 -0.47 3.19
N TRP A 20 8.09 -1.13 2.04
CA TRP A 20 7.93 -0.45 0.77
C TRP A 20 6.58 0.26 0.74
N ARG A 21 6.63 1.60 0.75
CA ARG A 21 5.48 2.47 0.83
C ARG A 21 5.53 3.61 -0.19
N LEU A 22 4.37 4.21 -0.44
CA LEU A 22 4.24 5.45 -1.19
C LEU A 22 3.02 6.24 -0.70
N TRP A 23 2.98 7.50 -1.09
CA TRP A 23 1.84 8.38 -0.88
C TRP A 23 1.31 8.90 -2.22
N LEU A 24 0.03 9.24 -2.23
CA LEU A 24 -0.62 10.00 -3.29
C LEU A 24 -1.21 11.28 -2.72
N VAL A 25 -1.17 12.38 -3.46
CA VAL A 25 -1.94 13.60 -3.17
C VAL A 25 -2.83 13.94 -4.36
N ASP A 26 -4.14 14.04 -4.12
CA ASP A 26 -5.10 14.41 -5.17
C ASP A 26 -5.18 15.93 -5.38
N ARG A 27 -5.97 16.36 -6.38
CA ARG A 27 -6.15 17.80 -6.68
C ARG A 27 -6.89 18.58 -5.58
N GLN A 28 -7.58 17.90 -4.67
CA GLN A 28 -8.28 18.52 -3.55
C GLN A 28 -7.38 18.61 -2.31
N GLY A 29 -6.17 18.04 -2.36
CA GLY A 29 -5.22 18.00 -1.26
C GLY A 29 -5.43 16.83 -0.30
N ASN A 30 -6.26 15.85 -0.65
CA ASN A 30 -6.35 14.63 0.15
C ASN A 30 -5.10 13.78 -0.10
N GLU A 31 -4.54 13.24 0.98
CA GLU A 31 -3.40 12.34 0.93
C GLU A 31 -3.82 10.90 1.21
N PHE A 32 -3.20 9.96 0.49
CA PHE A 32 -3.50 8.53 0.60
C PHE A 32 -2.20 7.75 0.76
N TYR A 33 -2.12 6.96 1.83
CA TYR A 33 -0.94 6.18 2.16
C TYR A 33 -1.12 4.71 1.75
N TYR A 34 -0.07 4.12 1.18
CA TYR A 34 -0.01 2.72 0.78
C TYR A 34 1.25 2.09 1.33
N ALA A 35 1.13 1.03 2.12
CA ALA A 35 2.25 0.36 2.78
C ALA A 35 2.24 -1.17 2.62
N HIS A 36 3.31 -1.78 3.11
CA HIS A 36 3.61 -3.22 3.10
C HIS A 36 3.75 -3.82 1.70
N LEU A 37 4.06 -3.00 0.69
CA LEU A 37 4.13 -3.47 -0.69
C LEU A 37 5.24 -4.51 -0.87
N ALA A 38 5.04 -5.46 -1.78
CA ALA A 38 6.07 -6.41 -2.19
C ALA A 38 7.01 -5.81 -3.26
N GLY A 39 6.56 -4.75 -3.94
CA GLY A 39 7.30 -4.07 -4.99
C GLY A 39 6.49 -2.98 -5.67
N TYR A 40 7.19 -2.13 -6.40
CA TYR A 40 6.64 -0.99 -7.12
C TYR A 40 6.40 -1.29 -8.60
N SER A 41 5.45 -0.58 -9.19
CA SER A 41 5.34 -0.39 -10.63
C SER A 41 6.31 0.69 -11.12
N ALA A 42 6.41 0.88 -12.43
CA ALA A 42 7.13 1.99 -13.03
C ALA A 42 6.50 3.37 -12.73
N PHE A 43 5.24 3.43 -12.29
CA PHE A 43 4.55 4.69 -11.96
C PHE A 43 4.79 5.15 -10.52
N ALA A 44 5.28 4.27 -9.63
CA ALA A 44 5.59 4.64 -8.25
C ALA A 44 6.95 5.35 -8.19
N VAL A 45 6.98 6.59 -8.66
CA VAL A 45 8.14 7.50 -8.66
C VAL A 45 7.67 8.86 -8.16
N ASP A 46 8.46 9.49 -7.30
CA ASP A 46 8.12 10.83 -6.79
C ASP A 46 7.88 11.83 -7.92
N GLY A 47 6.79 12.58 -7.83
CA GLY A 47 6.35 13.55 -8.82
C GLY A 47 5.59 12.96 -10.02
N ALA A 48 5.45 11.64 -10.12
CA ALA A 48 4.65 11.03 -11.18
C ALA A 48 3.16 11.37 -11.02
N VAL A 49 2.53 11.77 -12.11
CA VAL A 49 1.07 11.94 -12.18
C VAL A 49 0.45 10.61 -12.57
N VAL A 50 -0.44 10.11 -11.72
CA VAL A 50 -1.19 8.87 -11.94
C VAL A 50 -2.67 9.18 -12.06
N HIS A 51 -3.37 8.34 -12.82
CA HIS A 51 -4.81 8.32 -12.85
C HIS A 51 -5.31 7.25 -11.90
N ALA A 52 -6.49 7.46 -11.38
CA ALA A 52 -7.15 6.43 -10.62
C ALA A 52 -7.29 5.13 -11.46
N GLY A 53 -7.00 4.00 -10.81
CA GLY A 53 -6.89 2.69 -11.46
C GLY A 53 -5.50 2.35 -12.04
N ASP A 54 -4.55 3.30 -12.12
CA ASP A 54 -3.18 2.98 -12.52
C ASP A 54 -2.52 2.04 -11.49
N VAL A 55 -1.79 1.03 -11.96
CA VAL A 55 -1.10 0.07 -11.09
C VAL A 55 0.08 0.76 -10.42
N LEU A 56 0.11 0.76 -9.09
CA LEU A 56 1.18 1.36 -8.30
C LEU A 56 2.20 0.33 -7.80
N GLY A 57 1.76 -0.89 -7.53
CA GLY A 57 2.62 -1.94 -6.98
C GLY A 57 1.87 -3.22 -6.64
N LEU A 58 2.57 -4.11 -5.92
CA LEU A 58 2.08 -5.43 -5.52
C LEU A 58 1.80 -5.48 -4.02
N VAL A 59 0.74 -6.18 -3.63
CA VAL A 59 0.43 -6.46 -2.21
C VAL A 59 1.55 -7.33 -1.64
N GLY A 60 1.96 -7.06 -0.40
CA GLY A 60 3.04 -7.78 0.26
C GLY A 60 2.88 -7.81 1.78
N ALA A 61 3.98 -8.04 2.46
CA ALA A 61 4.08 -8.05 3.92
C ALA A 61 5.42 -7.41 4.37
N SER A 62 5.89 -6.39 3.66
CA SER A 62 7.17 -5.74 3.99
C SER A 62 7.03 -4.75 5.16
N GLY A 63 8.14 -4.43 5.83
CA GLY A 63 8.09 -3.54 7.01
C GLY A 63 7.75 -4.31 8.27
N ASP A 64 6.96 -3.71 9.16
CA ASP A 64 6.56 -4.38 10.40
C ASP A 64 5.44 -5.42 10.21
N ALA A 65 4.85 -5.49 9.01
CA ALA A 65 3.96 -6.58 8.59
C ALA A 65 4.69 -7.91 8.31
N GLU A 66 6.02 -7.95 8.38
CA GLU A 66 6.79 -9.18 8.13
C GLU A 66 6.36 -10.30 9.09
N GLY A 67 6.04 -11.47 8.51
CA GLY A 67 5.51 -12.62 9.26
C GLY A 67 3.98 -12.66 9.41
N THR A 68 3.26 -11.65 8.91
CA THR A 68 1.79 -11.67 8.79
C THR A 68 1.35 -12.08 7.37
N PRO A 69 0.08 -12.48 7.15
CA PRO A 69 -0.45 -12.65 5.79
C PRO A 69 -0.32 -11.36 4.98
N SER A 70 0.03 -11.48 3.69
CA SER A 70 0.18 -10.32 2.81
C SER A 70 -1.11 -9.49 2.74
N HIS A 71 -0.99 -8.19 2.94
CA HIS A 71 -2.10 -7.24 2.95
C HIS A 71 -1.64 -5.85 2.52
N LEU A 72 -2.59 -4.95 2.30
CA LEU A 72 -2.33 -3.53 2.06
C LEU A 72 -2.73 -2.75 3.32
N HIS A 73 -1.77 -2.07 3.92
CA HIS A 73 -2.10 -0.98 4.86
C HIS A 73 -2.43 0.27 4.06
N PHE A 74 -3.59 0.85 4.33
CA PHE A 74 -4.15 1.97 3.58
C PHE A 74 -4.70 3.03 4.54
N GLU A 75 -4.31 4.28 4.33
CA GLU A 75 -4.82 5.41 5.11
C GLU A 75 -5.38 6.50 4.21
N VAL A 76 -6.33 7.26 4.76
CA VAL A 76 -6.89 8.47 4.14
C VAL A 76 -6.62 9.63 5.07
N HIS A 77 -6.03 10.69 4.53
CA HIS A 77 -5.73 11.94 5.22
C HIS A 77 -6.46 13.07 4.47
N PRO A 78 -7.64 13.48 4.94
CA PRO A 78 -8.42 14.51 4.27
C PRO A 78 -7.67 15.83 4.25
N ALA A 79 -7.84 16.61 3.17
CA ALA A 79 -7.17 17.89 2.99
C ALA A 79 -7.36 18.86 4.18
N SER A 80 -8.54 18.83 4.80
CA SER A 80 -8.85 19.66 5.97
C SER A 80 -8.11 19.27 7.25
N LEU A 81 -7.53 18.07 7.30
CA LEU A 81 -6.86 17.50 8.48
C LEU A 81 -5.37 17.21 8.26
N VAL A 82 -4.87 17.35 7.03
CA VAL A 82 -3.46 17.05 6.68
C VAL A 82 -2.44 17.80 7.54
N ALA A 83 -2.79 19.00 8.01
CA ALA A 83 -1.92 19.80 8.88
C ALA A 83 -1.67 19.16 10.27
N LEU A 84 -2.48 18.17 10.66
CA LEU A 84 -2.30 17.40 11.89
C LEU A 84 -1.35 16.20 11.71
N GLY A 85 -0.85 15.96 10.50
CA GLY A 85 -0.03 14.79 10.21
C GLY A 85 -0.80 13.49 10.49
N TYR A 86 -0.15 12.53 11.16
CA TYR A 86 -0.78 11.23 11.49
C TYR A 86 -2.01 11.34 12.41
N ASP A 87 -2.14 12.40 13.21
CA ASP A 87 -3.35 12.64 14.02
C ASP A 87 -4.55 13.06 13.17
N GLY A 88 -4.34 13.40 11.89
CA GLY A 88 -5.36 13.75 10.90
C GLY A 88 -5.89 12.57 10.07
N ALA A 89 -5.34 11.36 10.26
CA ALA A 89 -5.81 10.16 9.57
C ALA A 89 -7.25 9.82 9.99
N VAL A 90 -8.09 9.42 9.04
CA VAL A 90 -9.50 9.05 9.30
C VAL A 90 -9.77 7.59 8.92
N ASP A 91 -10.83 7.01 9.48
CA ASP A 91 -11.27 5.65 9.13
C ASP A 91 -11.58 5.55 7.61
N PRO A 92 -10.82 4.75 6.85
CA PRO A 92 -11.00 4.64 5.40
C PRO A 92 -12.27 3.86 5.02
N THR A 93 -12.90 3.16 5.96
CA THR A 93 -14.06 2.28 5.69
C THR A 93 -15.21 3.03 5.01
N GLY A 94 -15.48 4.27 5.42
CA GLY A 94 -16.50 5.13 4.80
C GLY A 94 -16.22 5.41 3.32
N TYR A 95 -14.96 5.70 2.98
CA TYR A 95 -14.49 5.92 1.61
C TYR A 95 -14.59 4.64 0.79
N LEU A 96 -14.02 3.54 1.30
CA LEU A 96 -13.99 2.23 0.64
C LEU A 96 -15.39 1.71 0.30
N ARG A 97 -16.33 1.81 1.26
CA ARG A 97 -17.73 1.43 1.04
C ARG A 97 -18.40 2.31 -0.03
N SER A 98 -18.05 3.58 -0.08
CA SER A 98 -18.60 4.53 -1.06
C SER A 98 -18.05 4.27 -2.46
N TRP A 99 -16.75 3.98 -2.59
CA TRP A 99 -16.12 3.61 -3.84
C TRP A 99 -16.60 2.27 -4.38
N ARG A 100 -16.93 1.30 -3.51
CA ARG A 100 -17.53 0.02 -3.95
C ARG A 100 -18.90 0.17 -4.61
N ARG A 101 -19.65 1.24 -4.27
CA ARG A 101 -20.98 1.52 -4.85
C ARG A 101 -20.89 2.18 -6.22
N LEU A 102 -19.74 2.77 -6.56
CA LEU A 102 -19.44 3.31 -7.87
C LEU A 102 -18.81 2.16 -8.69
N ARG A 103 -19.52 1.64 -9.69
CA ARG A 103 -19.23 0.37 -10.38
C ARG A 103 -17.81 0.27 -10.99
N SER A 104 -17.32 -0.98 -11.10
CA SER A 104 -15.98 -1.49 -11.52
C SER A 104 -15.39 -0.96 -12.83
N ILE A 105 -14.16 -0.45 -12.78
CA ILE A 105 -13.31 -0.16 -13.95
C ILE A 105 -12.44 -1.40 -14.22
N PRO A 106 -12.42 -1.93 -15.45
CA PRO A 106 -11.42 -2.93 -15.83
C PRO A 106 -10.02 -2.30 -15.85
N PRO A 107 -8.97 -3.02 -15.39
CA PRO A 107 -7.61 -2.46 -15.30
C PRO A 107 -7.16 -1.91 -16.67
N ARG A 108 -6.86 -0.61 -16.74
CA ARG A 108 -6.31 0.01 -17.94
C ARG A 108 -4.78 -0.12 -17.88
N ALA A 109 -4.22 -1.12 -18.56
CA ALA A 109 -2.78 -1.16 -18.79
C ALA A 109 -2.39 -0.07 -19.80
N ARG A 110 -1.83 1.06 -19.34
CA ARG A 110 -1.00 1.89 -20.22
C ARG A 110 0.39 1.26 -20.29
N GLY A 111 0.57 0.41 -21.31
CA GLY A 111 1.82 -0.30 -21.57
C GLY A 111 1.78 -1.76 -21.09
N GLY A 112 1.26 -2.65 -21.94
CA GLY A 112 1.51 -4.09 -21.85
C GLY A 112 0.53 -4.94 -21.02
N TRP A 113 -0.77 -4.91 -21.36
CA TRP A 113 -1.68 -6.08 -21.46
C TRP A 113 -3.13 -5.59 -21.67
N ASP A 114 -3.77 -5.92 -22.80
CA ASP A 114 -5.13 -5.45 -23.13
C ASP A 114 -5.89 -6.45 -24.05
N PRO A 115 -7.14 -6.81 -23.72
CA PRO A 115 -8.19 -6.85 -24.73
C PRO A 115 -9.46 -6.09 -24.26
N ARG A 116 -9.64 -4.89 -24.83
CA ARG A 116 -10.66 -3.86 -24.55
C ARG A 116 -12.01 -4.13 -25.27
N PRO A 117 -13.14 -3.39 -25.03
CA PRO A 117 -13.31 -1.93 -25.28
C PRO A 117 -14.05 -1.11 -24.16
N ALA A 118 -13.61 0.11 -23.80
CA ALA A 118 -14.09 1.48 -24.20
C ALA A 118 -15.55 1.80 -23.77
N ALA A 119 -15.97 2.93 -23.18
CA ALA A 119 -15.41 4.25 -22.80
C ALA A 119 -16.37 4.93 -21.77
N GLY A 120 -15.88 5.91 -21.00
CA GLY A 120 -16.68 6.90 -20.25
C GLY A 120 -17.14 6.50 -18.84
N GLU A 121 -16.26 6.48 -17.83
CA GLU A 121 -16.61 6.04 -16.45
C GLU A 121 -15.76 6.70 -15.34
N PRO A 122 -16.29 6.74 -14.09
CA PRO A 122 -15.75 7.51 -12.94
C PRO A 122 -14.39 7.01 -12.44
N PRO A 123 -13.64 7.82 -11.67
CA PRO A 123 -12.19 7.67 -11.55
C PRO A 123 -11.69 6.38 -10.88
N ALA A 124 -12.32 5.80 -9.84
CA ALA A 124 -11.73 4.68 -9.10
C ALA A 124 -12.73 3.63 -8.59
N VAL A 125 -12.30 2.36 -8.49
CA VAL A 125 -13.09 1.26 -7.89
C VAL A 125 -12.23 0.33 -7.03
N LEU A 126 -12.81 -0.10 -5.92
CA LEU A 126 -12.22 -1.04 -4.97
C LEU A 126 -12.43 -2.50 -5.42
N LEU A 127 -11.35 -3.22 -5.68
CA LEU A 127 -11.39 -4.64 -6.10
C LEU A 127 -11.79 -5.57 -4.94
N GLU A 128 -11.10 -5.46 -3.79
CA GLU A 128 -11.48 -6.10 -2.53
C GLU A 128 -10.93 -5.27 -1.35
N ALA A 129 -11.67 -5.20 -0.24
CA ALA A 129 -11.15 -4.76 1.05
C ALA A 129 -11.68 -5.70 2.13
N GLN A 130 -10.77 -6.26 2.91
CA GLN A 130 -11.09 -7.01 4.11
C GLN A 130 -10.65 -6.17 5.31
N ASP A 131 -11.53 -6.07 6.30
CA ASP A 131 -11.20 -5.50 7.59
C ASP A 131 -10.31 -6.50 8.34
N ILE A 132 -9.03 -6.15 8.50
CA ILE A 132 -8.04 -7.00 9.18
C ILE A 132 -7.86 -6.63 10.66
N SER A 133 -8.66 -5.70 11.20
CA SER A 133 -8.57 -5.30 12.61
C SER A 133 -8.80 -6.47 13.60
N THR A 134 -9.33 -7.60 13.11
CA THR A 134 -9.55 -8.83 13.87
C THR A 134 -8.73 -10.03 13.38
N ALA A 135 -7.82 -9.86 12.42
CA ALA A 135 -7.02 -10.98 11.90
C ALA A 135 -5.97 -11.42 12.94
N ALA A 136 -6.16 -12.59 13.54
CA ALA A 136 -5.19 -13.17 14.45
C ALA A 136 -3.89 -13.49 13.69
N ALA A 137 -2.75 -13.03 14.23
CA ALA A 137 -1.43 -13.39 13.70
C ALA A 137 -1.27 -14.93 13.70
N PRO A 138 -0.74 -15.53 12.62
CA PRO A 138 -0.40 -16.95 12.65
C PRO A 138 0.69 -17.19 13.70
N ALA A 139 0.50 -18.25 14.51
CA ALA A 139 1.39 -18.58 15.62
C ALA A 139 2.85 -18.68 15.15
N SER A 140 3.72 -17.91 15.81
CA SER A 140 5.15 -17.84 15.52
C SER A 140 5.78 -19.22 15.74
N GLY A 141 6.18 -19.87 14.64
CA GLY A 141 7.00 -21.07 14.70
C GLY A 141 8.34 -20.76 15.38
N SER A 142 8.66 -21.52 16.43
CA SER A 142 9.82 -21.36 17.29
C SER A 142 11.15 -21.26 16.52
N ALA A 143 11.84 -20.12 16.63
CA ALA A 143 13.24 -20.01 16.28
C ALA A 143 14.09 -20.79 17.33
N ARG A 144 14.81 -21.83 16.90
CA ARG A 144 15.83 -22.49 17.73
C ARG A 144 17.05 -21.57 17.87
N PRO A 145 17.64 -21.41 19.07
CA PRO A 145 18.82 -20.59 19.25
C PRO A 145 20.06 -21.28 18.66
N LEU A 146 20.80 -20.56 17.82
CA LEU A 146 22.14 -20.95 17.34
C LEU A 146 23.12 -20.92 18.51
N SER A 147 23.69 -22.08 18.86
CA SER A 147 24.70 -22.22 19.90
C SER A 147 25.99 -21.47 19.55
N ARG A 148 26.44 -20.56 20.43
CA ARG A 148 27.78 -19.94 20.37
C ARG A 148 28.85 -21.02 20.50
N ARG A 149 29.65 -21.23 19.45
CA ARG A 149 30.92 -21.98 19.57
C ARG A 149 31.96 -21.10 20.27
N SER A 150 32.38 -21.51 21.45
CA SER A 150 33.60 -21.02 22.10
C SER A 150 34.82 -21.45 21.27
N ARG A 151 35.75 -20.52 21.01
CA ARG A 151 37.10 -20.85 20.54
C ARG A 151 38.06 -20.69 21.71
N SER A 152 38.61 -21.82 22.15
CA SER A 152 39.74 -21.94 23.06
C SER A 152 41.04 -21.47 22.39
N ARG A 153 41.85 -20.69 23.12
CA ARG A 153 43.27 -20.40 22.80
C ARG A 153 44.10 -21.66 23.05
N PRO A 154 45.17 -21.93 22.28
CA PRO A 154 46.31 -22.68 22.78
C PRO A 154 47.45 -21.73 23.14
N GLY A 155 48.07 -21.98 24.30
CA GLY A 155 49.37 -21.42 24.64
C GLY A 155 50.49 -22.39 24.28
N THR A 156 51.66 -21.81 24.03
CA THR A 156 53.00 -22.25 24.44
C THR A 156 53.87 -21.00 24.42
#